data_AF-A0A5B0FWQ0-F1
#
_entry.id   AF-A0A5B0FWQ0-F1
#
_cell.length_a   1.000
_cell.length_b   1.000
_cell.length_c   1.000
_cell.angle_alpha   90.00
_cell.angle_beta   90.00
_cell.angle_gamma   90.00
#
_symmetry.space_group_name_H-M   'P 1'
#
loop_
_entity.id
_entity.type
_entity.pdbx_description
1 polymer ?
#
loop_
_entity_poly.entity_id
_entity_poly.type
_entity_poly.pdbx_seq_one_letter_code
_entity_poly.pdbx_strand_id
1 'polypeptide(L)'
;PALIEELRQVLGNFPGLSLSFTQPIDMRVQEMISGVRGDVAVKIFGPDIAKLNEIASKLSTILSGIDGAEDVYTTVNEGAQYYT
;
A
#
# COMPACT_ATOMS: atom_id res chain seq x y z
N PRO A 1 -4.79 17.35 6.91
CA PRO A 1 -4.31 18.75 6.75
C PRO A 1 -4.75 19.35 5.41
N ALA A 2 -5.18 20.61 5.37
CA ALA A 2 -5.80 21.22 4.19
C ALA A 2 -4.94 21.16 2.91
N LEU A 3 -3.62 21.30 3.04
CA LEU A 3 -2.68 21.26 1.90
C LEU A 3 -2.59 19.87 1.23
N ILE A 4 -2.60 18.79 2.01
CA ILE A 4 -2.55 17.42 1.46
C ILE A 4 -3.81 17.14 0.65
N GLU A 5 -4.95 17.64 1.11
CA GLU A 5 -6.23 17.46 0.42
C GLU A 5 -6.26 18.22 -0.92
N GLU A 6 -5.75 19.45 -0.96
CA GLU A 6 -5.61 20.20 -2.22
C GLU A 6 -4.68 19.47 -3.21
N LEU A 7 -3.57 18.89 -2.73
CA LEU A 7 -2.67 18.09 -3.58
C LEU A 7 -3.36 16.83 -4.10
N ARG A 8 -4.14 16.14 -3.26
CA ARG A 8 -4.90 14.95 -3.63
C ARG A 8 -5.93 15.25 -4.73
N GLN A 9 -6.62 16.39 -4.66
CA GLN A 9 -7.57 16.83 -5.70
C GLN A 9 -6.90 17.12 -7.04
N VAL A 10 -5.74 17.80 -7.03
CA VAL A 10 -5.01 18.12 -8.27
C VAL A 10 -4.47 16.85 -8.93
N LEU A 11 -3.86 15.97 -8.13
CA LEU A 11 -3.18 14.76 -8.62
C LEU A 11 -4.15 13.62 -8.95
N GLY A 12 -5.37 13.61 -8.39
CA GLY A 12 -6.39 12.61 -8.68
C GLY A 12 -6.89 12.62 -10.14
N ASN A 13 -6.66 13.71 -10.88
CA ASN A 13 -7.04 13.81 -12.30
C ASN A 13 -6.06 13.10 -13.25
N PHE A 14 -4.98 12.51 -12.73
CA PHE A 14 -3.97 11.83 -13.54
C PHE A 14 -4.21 10.32 -13.54
N PRO A 15 -4.62 9.72 -14.68
CA PRO A 15 -4.90 8.29 -14.75
C PRO A 15 -3.62 7.48 -14.53
N GLY A 16 -3.72 6.45 -13.69
CA GLY A 16 -2.61 5.51 -13.42
C GLY A 16 -1.69 5.90 -12.25
N LEU A 17 -1.96 6.98 -11.52
CA LEU A 17 -1.22 7.32 -10.30
C LEU A 17 -1.87 6.71 -9.06
N SER A 18 -1.06 6.03 -8.24
CA SER A 18 -1.40 5.68 -6.86
C SER A 18 -0.68 6.66 -5.94
N LEU A 19 -1.44 7.54 -5.29
CA LEU A 19 -0.90 8.58 -4.42
C LEU A 19 -0.81 8.06 -2.99
N SER A 20 0.31 8.33 -2.33
CA SER A 20 0.48 8.10 -0.89
C SER A 20 1.31 9.24 -0.31
N PHE A 21 0.75 9.93 0.69
CA PHE A 21 1.41 11.07 1.30
C PHE A 21 2.05 10.65 2.62
N THR A 22 3.37 10.86 2.75
CA THR A 22 4.12 10.48 3.95
C THR A 22 5.11 11.58 4.35
N GLN A 23 5.59 11.52 5.59
CA GLN A 23 6.73 12.32 6.03
C GLN A 23 8.02 11.47 5.93
N PRO A 24 9.09 11.95 5.26
CA PRO A 24 10.26 11.13 4.97
C PRO A 24 10.95 10.52 6.19
N ILE A 25 10.98 11.24 7.32
CA ILE A 25 11.60 10.79 8.57
C ILE A 25 10.76 9.69 9.20
N ASP A 26 9.46 9.94 9.42
CA ASP A 26 8.55 8.95 10.00
C ASP A 26 8.48 7.68 9.15
N MET A 27 8.42 7.83 7.82
CA MET A 27 8.43 6.70 6.88
C MET A 27 9.69 5.84 7.06
N ARG A 28 10.88 6.46 7.19
CA ARG A 28 12.13 5.73 7.39
C ARG A 28 12.19 5.01 8.73
N VAL A 29 11.69 5.64 9.79
CA VAL A 29 11.60 5.02 11.11
C VAL A 29 10.65 3.83 11.09
N GLN A 30 9.49 3.96 10.45
CA GLN A 30 8.54 2.85 10.28
C GLN A 30 9.15 1.72 9.45
N GLU A 31 9.78 2.01 8.31
CA GLU A 31 10.48 0.99 7.51
C GLU A 31 11.54 0.25 8.33
N MET A 32 12.30 0.95 9.19
CA MET A 32 13.31 0.32 10.05
C MET A 32 12.70 -0.58 11.13
N ILE A 33 11.56 -0.20 11.71
CA ILE A 33 10.95 -0.93 12.84
C ILE A 33 10.07 -2.09 12.35
N SER A 34 9.20 -1.84 11.39
CA SER A 34 8.14 -2.76 10.96
C SER A 34 8.42 -3.42 9.61
N GLY A 35 9.35 -2.86 8.83
CA GLY A 35 9.63 -3.28 7.46
C GLY A 35 8.56 -2.87 6.45
N VAL A 36 7.64 -1.97 6.80
CA VAL A 36 6.53 -1.56 5.92
C VAL A 36 6.47 -0.04 5.73
N ARG A 37 5.87 0.39 4.61
CA ARG A 37 5.76 1.81 4.20
C ARG A 37 4.42 2.44 4.56
N GLY A 38 3.90 2.14 5.75
CA GLY A 38 2.63 2.69 6.21
C GLY A 38 2.34 2.34 7.65
N ASP A 39 1.40 3.07 8.24
CA ASP A 39 1.05 2.96 9.66
C ASP A 39 0.49 1.57 10.01
N VAL A 40 -0.21 0.93 9.06
CA VAL A 40 -0.81 -0.40 9.20
C VAL A 40 -0.41 -1.26 8.00
N ALA A 41 -0.09 -2.54 8.26
CA ALA A 41 0.20 -3.50 7.21
C ALA A 41 -0.49 -4.85 7.45
N VAL A 42 -0.93 -5.46 6.36
CA VAL A 42 -1.51 -6.80 6.34
C VAL A 42 -0.53 -7.75 5.62
N LYS A 43 -0.08 -8.78 6.33
CA LYS A 43 0.86 -9.80 5.80
C LYS A 43 0.11 -11.11 5.57
N ILE A 44 0.12 -11.60 4.33
CA ILE A 44 -0.54 -12.85 3.94
C ILE A 44 0.56 -13.88 3.67
N PHE A 45 0.51 -15.01 4.37
CA PHE A 45 1.50 -16.07 4.26
C PHE A 45 0.89 -17.31 3.63
N GLY A 46 1.63 -17.95 2.73
CA GLY A 46 1.21 -19.19 2.10
C GLY A 46 2.15 -19.61 0.96
N PRO A 47 1.97 -20.82 0.42
CA PRO A 47 2.84 -21.36 -0.61
C PRO A 47 2.46 -20.95 -2.04
N ASP A 48 1.20 -20.55 -2.29
CA ASP A 48 0.67 -20.27 -3.62
C ASP A 48 0.57 -18.76 -3.87
N ILE A 49 1.52 -18.22 -4.64
CA ILE A 49 1.60 -16.79 -4.96
C ILE A 49 0.35 -16.29 -5.69
N ALA A 50 -0.21 -17.07 -6.62
CA ALA A 50 -1.40 -16.66 -7.36
C ALA A 50 -2.59 -16.53 -6.40
N LYS A 51 -2.73 -17.48 -5.47
CA LYS A 51 -3.77 -17.41 -4.45
C LYS A 51 -3.57 -16.25 -3.49
N LEU A 52 -2.33 -15.98 -3.08
CA LEU A 52 -2.00 -14.86 -2.21
C LEU A 52 -2.34 -13.51 -2.87
N ASN A 53 -2.01 -13.33 -4.16
CA ASN A 53 -2.36 -12.12 -4.91
C ASN A 53 -3.89 -11.94 -5.04
N GLU A 54 -4.64 -13.02 -5.27
CA GLU A 54 -6.11 -12.98 -5.29
C GLU A 54 -6.67 -12.50 -3.95
N ILE A 55 -6.16 -13.04 -2.83
CA ILE A 55 -6.58 -12.64 -1.48
C ILE A 55 -6.18 -11.19 -1.20
N ALA A 56 -4.97 -10.78 -1.58
CA ALA A 56 -4.47 -9.42 -1.40
C ALA A 56 -5.34 -8.38 -2.14
N SER A 57 -5.74 -8.68 -3.37
CA SER A 57 -6.66 -7.84 -4.14
C SER A 57 -8.03 -7.72 -3.48
N LYS A 58 -8.62 -8.84 -3.03
CA LYS A 58 -9.90 -8.83 -2.31
C LYS A 58 -9.83 -8.03 -1.02
N LEU A 59 -8.76 -8.20 -0.23
CA LEU A 59 -8.53 -7.45 0.99
C LEU A 59 -8.40 -5.96 0.70
N SER A 60 -7.64 -5.56 -0.32
CA SER A 60 -7.53 -4.16 -0.71
C SER A 60 -8.90 -3.55 -1.00
N THR A 61 -9.76 -4.23 -1.76
CA THR A 61 -11.12 -3.75 -2.05
C THR A 61 -11.96 -3.58 -0.77
N ILE A 62 -11.88 -4.53 0.16
CA ILE A 62 -12.63 -4.47 1.42
C ILE A 62 -12.11 -3.33 2.30
N LEU A 63 -10.79 -3.22 2.46
CA LEU A 63 -10.15 -2.23 3.33
C LEU A 63 -10.37 -0.80 2.81
N SER A 64 -10.37 -0.60 1.49
CA SER A 64 -10.71 0.71 0.88
C SER A 64 -12.13 1.19 1.20
N GLY A 65 -13.03 0.30 1.64
CA GLY A 65 -14.39 0.67 2.05
C GLY A 65 -14.53 1.02 3.54
N ILE A 66 -13.46 0.91 4.32
CA ILE A 66 -13.48 1.19 5.76
C ILE A 66 -13.27 2.69 5.98
N ASP A 67 -14.14 3.31 6.78
CA ASP A 67 -14.01 4.71 7.16
C ASP A 67 -12.66 4.95 7.89
N GLY A 68 -11.92 5.95 7.43
CA GLY A 68 -10.56 6.26 7.90
C GLY A 68 -9.42 5.46 7.25
N ALA A 69 -9.70 4.52 6.34
CA ALA A 69 -8.65 3.85 5.57
C ALA A 69 -8.22 4.71 4.38
N GLU A 70 -7.10 5.43 4.54
CA GLU A 70 -6.48 6.19 3.46
C GLU A 70 -5.32 5.42 2.79
N ASP A 71 -5.08 5.71 1.51
CA ASP A 71 -3.93 5.22 0.73
C ASP A 71 -3.74 3.70 0.73
N VAL A 72 -4.84 2.94 0.73
CA VAL A 72 -4.83 1.47 0.64
C VAL A 72 -4.24 1.05 -0.72
N TYR A 73 -3.11 0.34 -0.69
CA TYR A 73 -2.49 -0.23 -1.88
C TYR A 73 -2.07 -1.68 -1.65
N THR A 74 -1.95 -2.43 -2.75
CA THR A 74 -1.44 -3.80 -2.74
C THR A 74 -0.46 -3.99 -3.91
N THR A 75 0.56 -4.82 -3.71
CA THR A 75 1.57 -5.13 -4.71
C THR A 75 1.32 -6.53 -5.26
N VAL A 76 1.32 -6.69 -6.58
CA VAL A 76 1.30 -8.01 -7.21
C VAL A 76 2.68 -8.65 -7.03
N ASN A 77 2.72 -9.81 -6.39
CA ASN A 77 3.95 -10.55 -6.18
C ASN A 77 4.17 -11.53 -7.33
N GLU A 78 5.34 -11.50 -7.96
CA GLU A 78 5.75 -12.49 -8.98
C GLU A 78 6.72 -13.55 -8.40
N GLY A 79 7.02 -13.44 -7.10
CA GLY A 79 8.05 -14.24 -6.42
C GLY A 79 9.44 -13.63 -6.58
N ALA A 80 10.34 -13.94 -5.63
CA ALA A 80 11.75 -13.57 -5.76
C ALA A 80 12.47 -14.66 -6.55
N GLN A 81 12.92 -14.36 -7.78
CA GLN A 81 13.88 -15.20 -8.49
C GLN A 81 15.25 -15.01 -7.85
N TYR A 82 15.61 -15.90 -6.94
CA TYR A 82 17.00 -16.02 -6.51
C TYR A 82 17.78 -16.71 -7.64
N TYR A 83 18.45 -15.90 -8.47
CA TYR A 83 19.48 -16.42 -9.35
C TYR A 83 20.64 -16.89 -8.46
N THR A 84 20.82 -18.21 -8.37
CA THR A 84 22.02 -18.83 -7.82
C THR A 84 23.15 -18.81 -8.84
#